data_AF-A0A1J6W3D8-F1
#
_entry.id   AF-A0A1J6W3D8-F1
#
_cell.length_a   1.000
_cell.length_b   1.000
_cell.length_c   1.000
_cell.angle_alpha   90.00
_cell.angle_beta   90.00
_cell.angle_gamma   90.00
#
_symmetry.space_group_name_H-M   'P 1'
#
loop_
_entity.id
_entity.type
_entity.pdbx_description
1 polymer ?
#
loop_
_entity_poly.entity_id
_entity_poly.type
_entity_poly.pdbx_seq_one_letter_code
_entity_poly.pdbx_strand_id
1 'polypeptide(L)'
;MEGKNYMSKKPIKKVNVFLAVFLTVITGGTYLAFWFINRKKEINNITSEDKIPYKWWIVCAIYLILSLVINFIGGAFLTPYGETTIESINLILSYYFLGLLYYSAFRTKEVIEMNSQDVEIKPVLLVLFHVWYLQFKINKIEEFGRG
;
A
#
# COMPACT_ATOMS: atom_id res chain seq x y z
N MET A 1 20.84 -25.97 25.03
CA MET A 1 21.40 -24.79 24.31
C MET A 1 20.85 -24.84 22.89
N GLU A 2 19.64 -24.31 22.68
CA GLU A 2 19.01 -24.32 21.36
C GLU A 2 19.44 -23.08 20.58
N GLY A 3 20.23 -23.32 19.54
CA GLY A 3 20.59 -22.32 18.54
C GLY A 3 19.34 -21.85 17.82
N LYS A 4 18.80 -20.69 18.23
CA LYS A 4 17.81 -19.96 17.44
C LYS A 4 18.47 -19.60 16.11
N ASN A 5 18.06 -20.31 15.06
CA ASN A 5 18.31 -19.96 13.67
C ASN A 5 17.99 -18.48 13.48
N TYR A 6 19.02 -17.65 13.27
CA TYR A 6 18.86 -16.32 12.70
C TYR A 6 18.49 -16.51 11.23
N MET A 7 17.24 -16.93 10.99
CA MET A 7 16.65 -16.88 9.66
C MET A 7 16.80 -15.44 9.19
N SER A 8 17.73 -15.26 8.24
CA SER A 8 17.94 -14.03 7.50
C SER A 8 16.58 -13.45 7.14
N LYS A 9 16.14 -12.44 7.91
CA LYS A 9 14.91 -11.72 7.62
C LYS A 9 15.15 -11.05 6.28
N LYS A 10 14.55 -11.60 5.22
CA LYS A 10 14.73 -11.04 3.87
C LYS A 10 14.30 -9.57 3.91
N PRO A 11 15.15 -8.65 3.44
CA PRO A 11 14.82 -7.23 3.42
C PRO A 11 13.61 -6.99 2.51
N ILE A 12 12.81 -5.98 2.84
CA ILE A 12 11.66 -5.55 2.02
C ILE A 12 12.19 -5.02 0.68
N LYS A 13 11.58 -5.43 -0.43
CA LYS A 13 12.07 -5.17 -1.79
C LYS A 13 12.14 -3.67 -2.12
N LYS A 14 13.32 -3.21 -2.59
CA LYS A 14 13.52 -1.87 -3.17
C LYS A 14 12.67 -1.66 -4.42
N VAL A 15 12.09 -0.47 -4.50
CA VAL A 15 11.42 0.04 -5.70
C VAL A 15 11.75 1.51 -5.84
N ASN A 16 11.99 1.95 -7.07
CA ASN A 16 12.18 3.36 -7.37
C ASN A 16 10.95 4.17 -6.93
N VAL A 17 11.13 5.12 -6.01
CA VAL A 17 10.04 5.94 -5.46
C VAL A 17 9.38 6.77 -6.55
N PHE A 18 10.17 7.31 -7.49
CA PHE A 18 9.62 8.09 -8.60
C PHE A 18 8.72 7.23 -9.49
N LEU A 19 9.15 5.99 -9.77
CA LEU A 19 8.32 5.03 -10.52
C LEU A 19 7.04 4.67 -9.74
N ALA A 20 7.12 4.52 -8.42
CA ALA A 20 5.95 4.25 -7.58
C ALA A 20 4.94 5.41 -7.62
N VAL A 21 5.41 6.66 -7.51
CA VAL A 21 4.56 7.86 -7.63
C VAL A 21 3.91 7.91 -9.00
N PHE A 22 4.71 7.75 -10.06
CA PHE A 22 4.25 7.78 -11.44
C PHE A 22 3.17 6.72 -11.72
N LEU A 23 3.39 5.48 -11.27
CA LEU A 23 2.40 4.40 -11.38
C LEU A 23 1.15 4.68 -10.56
N THR A 24 1.25 5.26 -9.36
CA THR A 24 0.07 5.66 -8.59
C THR A 24 -0.78 6.67 -9.34
N VAL A 25 -0.17 7.68 -9.97
CA VAL A 25 -0.90 8.71 -10.73
C VAL A 25 -1.56 8.11 -11.97
N ILE A 26 -0.82 7.34 -12.77
CA ILE A 26 -1.35 6.75 -14.03
C ILE A 26 -2.47 5.74 -13.77
N THR A 27 -2.37 4.97 -12.69
CA THR A 27 -3.35 3.93 -12.37
C THR A 27 -4.51 4.42 -11.50
N GLY A 28 -4.63 5.74 -11.28
CA GLY A 28 -5.69 6.32 -10.45
C GLY A 28 -5.68 5.81 -9.00
N GLY A 29 -4.51 5.51 -8.45
CA GLY A 29 -4.37 4.98 -7.08
C GLY A 29 -4.31 3.45 -6.98
N THR A 30 -4.66 2.70 -8.03
CA THR A 30 -4.68 1.22 -8.01
C THR A 30 -3.33 0.62 -7.61
N TYR A 31 -2.22 1.25 -8.02
CA TYR A 31 -0.88 0.83 -7.62
C TYR A 31 -0.68 0.75 -6.10
N LEU A 32 -1.36 1.59 -5.31
CA LEU A 32 -1.26 1.55 -3.84
C LEU A 32 -1.76 0.21 -3.29
N ALA A 33 -2.86 -0.31 -3.83
CA ALA A 33 -3.38 -1.62 -3.44
C ALA A 33 -2.41 -2.74 -3.81
N PHE A 34 -1.87 -2.71 -5.03
CA PHE A 34 -0.84 -3.66 -5.47
C PHE A 34 0.42 -3.60 -4.61
N TRP A 35 0.81 -2.42 -4.14
CA TRP A 35 1.99 -2.25 -3.30
C TRP A 35 1.87 -3.05 -1.99
N PHE A 36 0.71 -2.97 -1.31
CA PHE A 36 0.45 -3.75 -0.09
C PHE A 36 0.35 -5.25 -0.37
N ILE A 37 -0.35 -5.64 -1.44
CA ILE A 37 -0.52 -7.05 -1.81
C ILE A 37 0.84 -7.70 -2.12
N ASN A 38 1.68 -7.05 -2.92
CA ASN A 38 2.97 -7.59 -3.33
C ASN A 38 3.95 -7.71 -2.15
N ARG A 39 3.83 -6.85 -1.13
CA ARG A 39 4.69 -6.86 0.05
C ARG A 39 4.14 -7.66 1.22
N LYS A 40 2.97 -8.28 1.07
CA LYS A 40 2.35 -9.11 2.11
C LYS A 40 3.31 -10.11 2.73
N LYS A 41 4.02 -10.87 1.89
CA LYS A 41 4.93 -11.92 2.37
C LYS A 41 6.12 -11.34 3.14
N GLU A 42 6.67 -10.22 2.67
CA GLU A 42 7.83 -9.57 3.29
C GLU A 42 7.45 -8.96 4.65
N ILE A 43 6.31 -8.27 4.72
CA ILE A 43 5.80 -7.68 5.96
C ILE A 43 5.40 -8.77 6.96
N ASN A 44 4.69 -9.82 6.53
CA ASN A 44 4.28 -10.92 7.41
C ASN A 44 5.44 -11.84 7.81
N ASN A 45 6.60 -11.77 7.16
CA ASN A 45 7.80 -12.47 7.66
C ASN A 45 8.45 -11.72 8.83
N ILE A 46 8.20 -10.42 8.97
CA ILE A 46 8.77 -9.59 10.04
C ILE A 46 7.93 -9.71 11.32
N THR A 47 6.62 -9.87 11.17
CA THR A 47 5.66 -9.99 12.27
C THR A 47 4.89 -11.31 12.17
N SER A 48 4.81 -12.05 13.27
CA SER A 48 4.07 -13.31 13.37
C SER A 48 2.54 -13.15 13.29
N GLU A 49 2.02 -11.91 13.25
CA GLU A 49 0.60 -11.60 13.28
C GLU A 49 0.17 -10.96 11.96
N ASP A 50 -0.97 -11.38 11.40
CA ASP A 50 -1.55 -10.77 10.19
C ASP A 50 -2.19 -9.42 10.53
N LYS A 51 -1.34 -8.42 10.71
CA LYS A 51 -1.67 -7.09 11.22
C LYS A 51 -2.33 -6.17 10.17
N ILE A 52 -2.11 -6.46 8.89
CA ILE A 52 -2.61 -5.67 7.77
C ILE A 52 -3.77 -6.40 7.08
N PRO A 53 -4.90 -5.73 6.82
CA PRO A 53 -6.08 -6.32 6.19
C PRO A 53 -5.91 -6.58 4.68
N TYR A 54 -5.02 -7.49 4.28
CA TYR A 54 -4.72 -7.74 2.85
C TYR A 54 -5.93 -8.21 2.03
N LYS A 55 -6.90 -8.89 2.65
CA LYS A 55 -8.14 -9.29 1.96
C LYS A 55 -8.90 -8.08 1.43
N TRP A 56 -8.98 -7.01 2.25
CA TRP A 56 -9.62 -5.77 1.84
C TRP A 56 -8.85 -5.08 0.72
N TRP A 57 -7.51 -5.11 0.75
CA TRP A 57 -6.70 -4.58 -0.36
C TRP A 57 -6.94 -5.29 -1.70
N ILE A 58 -7.18 -6.60 -1.70
CA ILE A 58 -7.54 -7.35 -2.92
C ILE A 58 -8.89 -6.86 -3.46
N VAL A 59 -9.89 -6.70 -2.58
CA VAL A 59 -11.21 -6.16 -2.95
C VAL A 59 -11.06 -4.74 -3.52
N CYS A 60 -10.25 -3.90 -2.89
CA CYS A 60 -9.95 -2.55 -3.36
C CYS A 60 -9.31 -2.57 -4.75
N ALA A 61 -8.32 -3.43 -4.97
CA ALA A 61 -7.64 -3.55 -6.26
C ALA A 61 -8.62 -3.94 -7.37
N ILE A 62 -9.44 -4.97 -7.13
CA ILE A 62 -10.47 -5.42 -8.09
C ILE A 62 -11.44 -4.28 -8.39
N TYR A 63 -11.95 -3.62 -7.34
CA TYR A 63 -12.90 -2.53 -7.51
C TYR A 63 -12.29 -1.33 -8.25
N LEU A 64 -11.06 -0.91 -7.93
CA LEU A 64 -10.40 0.21 -8.61
C LEU A 64 -10.18 -0.09 -10.10
N ILE A 65 -9.82 -1.33 -10.44
CA ILE A 65 -9.71 -1.77 -11.84
C ILE A 65 -11.08 -1.71 -12.53
N LEU A 66 -12.14 -2.21 -11.90
CA LEU A 66 -13.50 -2.15 -12.45
C LEU A 66 -13.98 -0.70 -12.61
N SER A 67 -13.76 0.14 -11.62
CA SER A 67 -14.11 1.57 -11.65
C SER A 67 -13.35 2.29 -12.77
N LEU A 68 -12.07 1.96 -12.98
CA LEU A 68 -11.30 2.50 -14.11
C LEU A 68 -11.94 2.10 -15.44
N VAL A 69 -12.26 0.81 -15.64
CA VAL A 69 -12.92 0.33 -16.86
C VAL A 69 -14.26 1.03 -17.06
N ILE A 70 -15.10 1.12 -16.02
CA ILE A 70 -16.40 1.78 -16.07
C ILE A 70 -16.25 3.27 -16.40
N ASN A 71 -15.22 3.97 -15.91
CA ASN A 71 -15.00 5.37 -16.31
C ASN A 71 -14.66 5.50 -17.80
N PHE A 72 -13.98 4.52 -18.40
CA PHE A 72 -13.63 4.57 -19.83
C PHE A 72 -14.79 4.25 -20.76
N ILE A 73 -15.63 3.27 -20.43
CA ILE A 73 -16.73 2.82 -21.31
C ILE A 73 -18.11 3.26 -20.84
N GLY A 74 -18.24 3.69 -19.59
CA GLY A 74 -19.51 3.95 -18.92
C GLY A 74 -20.37 4.97 -19.62
N GLY A 75 -19.79 6.07 -20.13
CA GLY A 75 -20.54 7.07 -20.88
C GLY A 75 -21.21 6.54 -22.16
N ALA A 76 -20.75 5.41 -22.71
CA ALA A 76 -21.37 4.78 -23.87
C ALA A 76 -22.49 3.77 -23.52
N PHE A 77 -22.51 3.25 -22.29
CA PHE A 77 -23.41 2.16 -21.88
C PHE A 77 -24.37 2.53 -20.73
N LEU A 78 -24.08 3.59 -19.97
CA LEU A 78 -24.83 3.99 -18.79
C LEU A 78 -25.82 5.11 -19.12
N THR A 79 -26.97 5.06 -18.45
CA THR A 79 -27.89 6.20 -18.40
C THR A 79 -27.39 7.25 -17.40
N PRO A 80 -27.83 8.51 -17.49
CA PRO A 80 -27.44 9.57 -16.54
C PRO A 80 -27.72 9.20 -15.07
N TYR A 81 -28.79 8.45 -14.82
CA TYR A 81 -29.11 7.93 -13.47
C TYR A 81 -28.09 6.87 -13.01
N GLY A 82 -27.69 5.96 -13.90
CA GLY A 82 -26.68 4.94 -13.62
C GLY A 82 -25.31 5.56 -13.32
N GLU A 83 -24.93 6.57 -14.08
CA GLU A 83 -23.68 7.33 -13.89
C GLU A 83 -23.63 8.01 -12.51
N THR A 84 -24.68 8.74 -12.14
CA THR A 84 -24.79 9.39 -10.82
C THR A 84 -24.73 8.39 -9.66
N THR A 85 -25.36 7.22 -9.83
CA THR A 85 -25.34 6.14 -8.83
C THR A 85 -23.92 5.59 -8.64
N ILE A 86 -23.20 5.35 -9.74
CA ILE A 86 -21.82 4.86 -9.71
C ILE A 86 -20.90 5.90 -9.09
N GLU A 87 -21.08 7.19 -9.39
CA GLU A 87 -20.32 8.27 -8.79
C GLU A 87 -20.50 8.32 -7.26
N SER A 88 -21.74 8.17 -6.79
CA SER A 88 -22.04 8.11 -5.36
C SER A 88 -21.36 6.92 -4.66
N ILE A 89 -21.36 5.76 -5.30
CA ILE A 89 -20.66 4.55 -4.81
C ILE A 89 -19.14 4.77 -4.79
N ASN A 90 -18.58 5.35 -5.86
CA ASN A 90 -17.16 5.72 -5.95
C ASN A 90 -16.75 6.66 -4.82
N LEU A 91 -17.58 7.65 -4.50
CA LEU A 91 -17.34 8.59 -3.40
C LEU A 91 -17.22 7.86 -2.06
N ILE A 92 -18.20 7.03 -1.71
CA ILE A 92 -18.22 6.28 -0.45
C ILE A 92 -17.01 5.35 -0.35
N LEU A 93 -16.71 4.61 -1.42
CA LEU A 93 -15.59 3.67 -1.45
C LEU A 93 -14.23 4.39 -1.42
N SER A 94 -14.13 5.60 -1.99
CA SER A 94 -12.90 6.40 -1.90
C SER A 94 -12.57 6.77 -0.45
N TYR A 95 -13.55 7.17 0.35
CA TYR A 95 -13.34 7.42 1.78
C TYR A 95 -12.97 6.15 2.55
N TYR A 96 -13.61 5.02 2.22
CA TYR A 96 -13.26 3.73 2.81
C TYR A 96 -11.81 3.34 2.48
N PHE A 97 -11.38 3.49 1.22
CA PHE A 97 -10.01 3.22 0.80
C PHE A 97 -8.99 4.15 1.45
N LEU A 98 -9.34 5.42 1.65
CA LEU A 98 -8.49 6.36 2.36
C LEU A 98 -8.24 5.91 3.81
N GLY A 99 -9.29 5.48 4.51
CA GLY A 99 -9.18 4.90 5.85
C GLY A 99 -8.31 3.64 5.86
N LEU A 100 -8.54 2.72 4.93
CA LEU A 100 -7.76 1.50 4.78
C LEU A 100 -6.28 1.78 4.49
N LEU A 101 -6.01 2.77 3.63
CA LEU A 101 -4.69 3.24 3.25
C LEU A 101 -3.93 3.73 4.48
N TYR A 102 -4.50 4.66 5.24
CA TYR A 102 -3.85 5.19 6.43
C TYR A 102 -3.64 4.11 7.49
N TYR A 103 -4.68 3.33 7.81
CA TYR A 103 -4.55 2.23 8.76
C TYR A 103 -3.39 1.29 8.39
N SER A 104 -3.34 0.86 7.12
CA SER A 104 -2.30 -0.05 6.64
C SER A 104 -0.92 0.60 6.59
N ALA A 105 -0.85 1.90 6.25
CA ALA A 105 0.40 2.65 6.22
C ALA A 105 0.99 2.80 7.63
N PHE A 106 0.19 3.17 8.63
CA PHE A 106 0.62 3.25 10.03
C PHE A 106 1.07 1.90 10.56
N ARG A 107 0.32 0.83 10.25
CA ARG A 107 0.71 -0.52 10.66
C ARG A 107 2.01 -0.99 10.00
N THR A 108 2.21 -0.65 8.73
CA THR A 108 3.47 -0.93 8.03
C THR A 108 4.63 -0.16 8.63
N LYS A 109 4.40 1.11 9.01
CA LYS A 109 5.37 1.91 9.77
C LYS A 109 5.82 1.15 11.02
N GLU A 110 4.88 0.69 11.86
CA GLU A 110 5.20 -0.02 13.10
C GLU A 110 6.06 -1.26 12.83
N VAL A 111 5.72 -2.03 11.79
CA VAL A 111 6.49 -3.22 11.41
C VAL A 111 7.92 -2.87 10.97
N ILE A 112 8.12 -1.76 10.26
CA ILE A 112 9.45 -1.31 9.83
C ILE A 112 10.29 -0.84 11.03
N GLU A 113 9.69 -0.04 11.93
CA GLU A 113 10.37 0.47 13.14
C GLU A 113 10.73 -0.67 14.09
N MET A 114 9.85 -1.68 14.25
CA MET A 114 10.17 -2.89 15.02
C MET A 114 11.36 -3.68 14.47
N ASN A 115 11.60 -3.63 13.16
CA ASN A 115 12.67 -4.40 12.52
C ASN A 115 13.97 -3.63 12.37
N SER A 116 13.94 -2.30 12.53
CA SER A 116 15.07 -1.43 12.24
C SER A 116 15.25 -0.47 13.42
N GLN A 117 16.22 -0.74 14.30
CA GLN A 117 16.40 -0.01 15.57
C GLN A 117 16.67 1.50 15.37
N ASP A 118 17.16 1.93 14.21
CA ASP A 118 17.53 3.34 13.95
C ASP A 118 16.59 4.08 12.97
N VAL A 119 15.41 3.53 12.71
CA VAL A 119 14.49 4.12 11.72
C VAL A 119 13.32 4.76 12.42
N GLU A 120 13.30 6.08 12.44
CA GLU A 120 12.12 6.84 12.87
C GLU A 120 11.29 7.28 11.67
N ILE A 121 10.02 6.86 11.62
CA ILE A 121 9.06 7.24 10.59
C ILE A 121 8.11 8.31 11.15
N LYS A 122 8.36 9.56 10.76
CA LYS A 122 7.51 10.71 11.12
C LYS A 122 6.04 10.53 10.67
N PRO A 123 5.05 10.55 11.58
CA PRO A 123 3.62 10.40 11.25
C PRO A 123 3.10 11.43 10.25
N VAL A 124 3.54 12.68 10.36
CA VAL A 124 3.11 13.77 9.46
C VAL A 124 3.51 13.48 8.01
N LEU A 125 4.75 13.01 7.79
CA LEU A 125 5.21 12.64 6.46
C LEU A 125 4.52 11.38 5.94
N LEU A 126 4.14 10.47 6.84
CA LEU A 126 3.34 9.31 6.49
C LEU A 126 1.92 9.70 6.04
N VAL A 127 1.30 10.71 6.66
CA VAL A 127 -0.01 11.19 6.23
C VAL A 127 0.07 11.93 4.89
N LEU A 128 1.14 12.69 4.63
CA LEU A 128 1.27 13.42 3.36
C LEU A 128 1.64 12.51 2.19
N PHE A 129 2.56 11.58 2.39
CA PHE A 129 3.19 10.80 1.31
C PHE A 129 2.90 9.30 1.38
N HIS A 130 2.25 8.83 2.45
CA HIS A 130 1.73 7.47 2.59
C HIS A 130 2.76 6.39 2.21
N VAL A 131 2.39 5.56 1.23
CA VAL A 131 3.20 4.46 0.69
C VAL A 131 4.52 4.96 0.08
N TRP A 132 4.56 6.15 -0.51
CA TRP A 132 5.78 6.67 -1.12
C TRP A 132 6.86 6.98 -0.07
N TYR A 133 6.46 7.52 1.08
CA TYR A 133 7.38 7.77 2.19
C TYR A 133 7.86 6.48 2.86
N LEU A 134 6.97 5.49 3.00
CA LEU A 134 7.38 4.15 3.44
C LEU A 134 8.41 3.56 2.49
N GLN A 135 8.16 3.62 1.17
CA GLN A 135 9.09 3.12 0.16
C GLN A 135 10.44 3.84 0.20
N PHE A 136 10.43 5.17 0.35
CA PHE A 136 11.65 5.96 0.50
C PHE A 136 12.47 5.53 1.72
N LYS A 137 11.81 5.34 2.86
CA LYS A 137 12.47 4.86 4.09
C LYS A 137 13.02 3.44 3.92
N ILE A 138 12.24 2.51 3.37
CA ILE A 138 12.69 1.14 3.07
C ILE A 138 13.96 1.15 2.20
N ASN A 139 13.97 1.96 1.14
CA ASN A 139 15.11 2.04 0.24
C ASN A 139 16.39 2.53 0.95
N LYS A 140 16.27 3.50 1.87
CA LYS A 140 17.39 3.98 2.68
C LYS A 140 17.91 2.91 3.64
N ILE A 141 17.04 2.18 4.31
CA ILE A 141 17.45 1.14 5.29
C ILE A 141 18.37 0.10 4.65
N GLU A 142 17.98 -0.43 3.50
CA GLU A 142 18.77 -1.45 2.81
C GLU A 142 20.01 -0.85 2.10
N GLU A 143 20.07 0.46 1.86
CA GLU A 143 21.31 1.12 1.45
C GLU A 143 22.33 1.17 2.59
N PHE A 144 21.91 1.49 3.82
CA PHE A 144 22.77 1.46 5.01
C PHE A 144 23.17 0.05 5.44
N GLY A 145 22.30 -0.96 5.25
CA GLY A 145 22.61 -2.36 5.58
C GLY A 145 23.56 -3.08 4.61
N ARG A 146 24.04 -2.40 3.55
CA ARG A 146 25.05 -2.91 2.60
C ARG A 146 26.38 -2.13 2.65
N GLY A 147 26.56 -1.28 3.67
CA GLY A 147 27.84 -0.61 3.97
C GLY A 147 28.70 -1.42 4.92
#